data_AF-A0A7S2XQL9-F1
#
_entry.id   AF-A0A7S2XQL9-F1
#
_cell.length_a   1.000
_cell.length_b   1.000
_cell.length_c   1.000
_cell.angle_alpha   90.00
_cell.angle_beta   90.00
_cell.angle_gamma   90.00
#
_symmetry.space_group_name_H-M   'P 1'
#
loop_
_entity.id
_entity.type
_entity.pdbx_description
1 polymer ?
#
loop_
_entity_poly.entity_id
_entity_poly.type
_entity_poly.pdbx_seq_one_letter_code
_entity_poly.pdbx_strand_id
1 'polypeptide(L)'
;FALKNRLHLTQTAMEPELAFIMASLARISHGSKVLDPCCGSAGLLLCAAARGASHLVGVDRNGTAFVGAHDDFAKHGLPSPTLVEGDVLQSHRTPALCQQEAFDVIICDPPYNIGAPVLVD
;
A
#
# COMPACT_ATOMS: atom_id res chain seq x y z
N PHE A 1 -17.50 4.03 9.23
CA PHE A 1 -16.12 3.57 8.99
C PHE A 1 -15.36 4.71 8.31
N ALA A 2 -14.44 5.35 9.02
CA ALA A 2 -13.89 6.67 8.65
C ALA A 2 -13.01 6.66 7.38
N LEU A 3 -12.54 5.49 6.94
CA LEU A 3 -11.59 5.34 5.82
C LEU A 3 -12.22 5.35 4.42
N LYS A 4 -13.56 5.48 4.31
CA LYS A 4 -14.25 5.59 3.01
C LYS A 4 -14.00 6.91 2.30
N ASN A 5 -13.71 7.97 3.06
CA ASN A 5 -13.58 9.32 2.53
C ASN A 5 -12.13 9.59 2.13
N ARG A 6 -11.60 8.81 1.18
CA ARG A 6 -10.29 9.07 0.58
C ARG A 6 -10.40 10.21 -0.43
N LEU A 7 -9.42 11.10 -0.40
CA LEU A 7 -9.33 12.21 -1.35
C LEU A 7 -8.97 11.68 -2.75
N HIS A 8 -8.20 10.60 -2.82
CA HIS A 8 -7.68 10.05 -4.06
C HIS A 8 -7.92 8.55 -4.15
N LEU A 9 -8.95 8.20 -4.94
CA LEU A 9 -9.27 6.81 -5.30
C LEU A 9 -8.83 6.57 -6.74
N THR A 10 -8.04 5.52 -6.96
CA THR A 10 -7.82 4.98 -8.30
C THR A 10 -9.04 4.13 -8.70
N GLN A 11 -9.27 3.99 -10.01
CA GLN A 11 -10.47 3.32 -10.53
C GLN A 11 -10.64 1.87 -10.05
N THR A 12 -9.54 1.20 -9.71
CA THR A 12 -9.50 -0.20 -9.26
C THR A 12 -9.04 -0.31 -7.80
N ALA A 13 -9.19 0.74 -6.99
CA ALA A 13 -8.80 0.69 -5.59
C ALA A 13 -9.67 -0.32 -4.82
N MET A 14 -9.04 -1.21 -4.08
CA MET A 14 -9.71 -2.12 -3.15
C MET A 14 -10.61 -1.36 -2.15
N GLU A 15 -11.80 -1.91 -1.88
CA GLU A 15 -12.70 -1.35 -0.89
C GLU A 15 -12.07 -1.32 0.50
N PRO A 16 -12.18 -0.20 1.26
CA PRO A 16 -11.55 -0.06 2.57
C PRO A 16 -11.91 -1.17 3.57
N GLU A 17 -13.13 -1.72 3.50
CA GLU A 17 -13.53 -2.84 4.35
C GLU A 17 -12.75 -4.12 4.06
N LEU A 18 -12.55 -4.46 2.79
CA LEU A 18 -11.77 -5.63 2.38
C LEU A 18 -10.30 -5.44 2.77
N ALA A 19 -9.75 -4.24 2.51
CA ALA A 19 -8.39 -3.89 2.91
C ALA A 19 -8.19 -4.01 4.43
N PHE A 20 -9.16 -3.56 5.24
CA PHE A 20 -9.10 -3.69 6.69
C PHE A 20 -9.21 -5.14 7.17
N ILE A 21 -10.04 -5.96 6.51
CA ILE A 21 -10.10 -7.41 6.77
C ILE A 21 -8.78 -8.08 6.44
N MET A 22 -8.17 -7.78 5.28
CA MET A 22 -6.86 -8.33 4.90
C MET A 22 -5.77 -7.97 5.92
N ALA A 23 -5.72 -6.70 6.34
CA ALA A 23 -4.78 -6.25 7.35
C ALA A 23 -5.03 -6.96 8.71
N SER A 24 -6.28 -7.33 9.01
CA SER A 24 -6.65 -8.12 10.19
C SER A 24 -6.22 -9.58 10.09
N LEU A 25 -6.47 -10.23 8.95
CA LEU A 25 -6.04 -11.60 8.67
C LEU A 25 -4.51 -11.76 8.69
N ALA A 26 -3.81 -10.73 8.21
CA ALA A 26 -2.35 -10.65 8.26
C ALA A 26 -1.80 -10.40 9.67
N ARG A 27 -2.66 -10.27 10.69
CA ARG A 27 -2.30 -10.02 12.10
C ARG A 27 -1.43 -8.77 12.29
N ILE A 28 -1.62 -7.76 11.45
CA ILE A 28 -0.98 -6.46 11.62
C ILE A 28 -1.41 -5.88 12.97
N SER A 29 -0.43 -5.42 13.75
CA SER A 29 -0.64 -4.89 15.08
C SER A 29 0.33 -3.74 15.35
N HIS A 30 0.31 -3.21 16.58
CA HIS A 30 1.12 -2.07 16.95
C HIS A 30 2.62 -2.33 16.71
N GLY A 31 3.25 -1.50 15.88
CA GLY A 31 4.68 -1.59 15.57
C GLY A 31 5.04 -2.45 14.36
N SER A 32 4.08 -3.12 13.70
CA SER A 32 4.37 -3.95 12.53
C SER A 32 5.04 -3.15 11.40
N LYS A 33 6.01 -3.79 10.75
CA LYS A 33 6.63 -3.34 9.49
C LYS A 33 5.93 -4.00 8.32
N VAL A 34 5.28 -3.20 7.49
CA VAL A 34 4.38 -3.67 6.43
C VAL A 34 4.86 -3.21 5.08
N LEU A 35 4.92 -4.15 4.13
CA LEU A 35 5.16 -3.88 2.71
C LEU A 35 3.90 -4.15 1.90
N ASP A 36 3.62 -3.26 0.96
CA ASP A 36 2.70 -3.47 -0.16
C ASP A 36 3.46 -3.26 -1.49
N PRO A 37 3.76 -4.33 -2.25
CA PRO A 37 4.62 -4.24 -3.44
C PRO A 37 3.87 -3.82 -4.72
N CYS A 38 2.54 -3.61 -4.64
CA CYS A 38 1.69 -3.11 -5.72
C CYS A 38 0.71 -2.08 -5.16
N CYS A 39 1.23 -1.05 -4.48
CA CYS A 39 0.43 -0.32 -3.51
C CYS A 39 -0.63 0.62 -4.10
N GLY A 40 -0.55 0.96 -5.39
CA GLY A 40 -1.40 1.95 -6.02
C GLY A 40 -1.45 3.25 -5.20
N SER A 41 -2.65 3.69 -4.80
CA SER A 41 -2.83 4.85 -3.93
C SER A 41 -2.60 4.58 -2.44
N ALA A 42 -2.02 3.44 -2.06
CA ALA A 42 -1.71 3.04 -0.68
C ALA A 42 -2.92 2.76 0.23
N GLY A 43 -4.03 2.27 -0.32
CA GLY A 43 -5.25 1.97 0.45
C GLY A 43 -5.10 0.83 1.47
N LEU A 44 -4.39 -0.23 1.09
CA LEU A 44 -4.03 -1.32 1.99
C LEU A 44 -3.13 -0.85 3.13
N LEU A 45 -2.12 -0.02 2.81
CA LEU A 45 -1.22 0.57 3.81
C LEU A 45 -1.96 1.53 4.76
N LEU A 46 -2.96 2.27 4.29
CA LEU A 46 -3.79 3.11 5.15
C LEU A 46 -4.54 2.27 6.19
N CYS A 47 -5.08 1.11 5.78
CA CYS A 47 -5.73 0.15 6.68
C CYS A 47 -4.72 -0.52 7.62
N ALA A 48 -3.52 -0.82 7.16
CA ALA A 48 -2.43 -1.32 8.01
C ALA A 48 -2.04 -0.31 9.09
N ALA A 49 -1.91 0.97 8.73
CA ALA A 49 -1.64 2.06 9.66
C ALA A 49 -2.76 2.21 10.70
N ALA A 50 -4.03 2.14 10.25
CA ALA A 50 -5.18 2.16 11.15
C ALA A 50 -5.22 0.98 12.14
N ARG A 51 -4.52 -0.13 11.85
CA ARG A 51 -4.33 -1.28 12.75
C ARG A 51 -3.09 -1.18 13.65
N GLY A 52 -2.31 -0.10 13.53
CA GLY A 52 -1.17 0.19 14.39
C GLY A 52 0.21 -0.09 13.77
N ALA A 53 0.29 -0.43 12.48
CA ALA A 53 1.59 -0.51 11.81
C ALA A 53 2.31 0.85 11.90
N SER A 54 3.60 0.82 12.24
CA SER A 54 4.41 2.04 12.40
C SER A 54 5.43 2.24 11.28
N HIS A 55 5.68 1.20 10.49
CA HIS A 55 6.57 1.26 9.34
C HIS A 55 5.83 0.70 8.12
N LEU A 56 5.61 1.56 7.13
CA LEU A 56 4.75 1.29 5.99
C LEU A 56 5.54 1.61 4.74
N VAL A 57 5.71 0.63 3.86
CA VAL A 57 6.39 0.81 2.59
C VAL A 57 5.47 0.34 1.47
N GLY A 58 5.23 1.22 0.52
CA GLY A 58 4.50 0.94 -0.71
C GLY A 58 5.46 1.00 -1.89
N VAL A 59 5.37 0.02 -2.77
CA VAL A 59 6.01 0.04 -4.08
C VAL A 59 4.93 -0.05 -5.14
N ASP A 60 5.03 0.77 -6.17
CA ASP A 60 4.19 0.62 -7.35
C ASP A 60 4.96 1.07 -8.58
N ARG A 61 4.68 0.44 -9.73
CA ARG A 61 5.31 0.81 -10.99
C ARG A 61 4.79 2.14 -11.52
N ASN A 62 3.58 2.53 -11.15
CA ASN A 62 2.99 3.80 -11.55
C ASN A 62 3.12 4.84 -10.43
N GLY A 63 4.17 5.67 -10.46
CA GLY A 63 4.38 6.73 -9.48
C GLY A 63 3.24 7.76 -9.40
N THR A 64 2.44 7.91 -10.47
CA THR A 64 1.28 8.82 -10.45
C THR A 64 0.15 8.31 -9.55
N ALA A 65 0.14 7.02 -9.19
CA ALA A 65 -0.85 6.46 -8.28
C ALA A 65 -0.68 6.99 -6.84
N PHE A 66 0.51 7.53 -6.49
CA PHE A 66 0.80 8.06 -5.16
C PHE A 66 0.17 9.42 -4.88
N VAL A 67 -0.37 10.10 -5.90
CA VAL A 67 -0.92 11.44 -5.76
C VAL A 67 -1.99 11.46 -4.67
N GLY A 68 -1.73 12.28 -3.64
CA GLY A 68 -2.60 12.49 -2.49
C GLY A 68 -2.69 11.34 -1.49
N ALA A 69 -1.86 10.30 -1.63
CA ALA A 69 -1.74 9.25 -0.63
C ALA A 69 -1.34 9.84 0.73
N HIS A 70 -0.30 10.68 0.80
CA HIS A 70 0.11 11.30 2.07
C HIS A 70 -0.98 12.14 2.73
N ASP A 71 -1.81 12.83 1.93
CA ASP A 71 -2.94 13.62 2.44
C ASP A 71 -4.01 12.72 3.09
N ASP A 72 -4.28 11.54 2.50
CA ASP A 72 -5.19 10.55 3.10
C ASP A 72 -4.69 10.11 4.48
N PHE A 73 -3.39 9.81 4.62
CA PHE A 73 -2.82 9.43 5.92
C PHE A 73 -2.88 10.58 6.92
N ALA A 74 -2.51 11.79 6.51
CA ALA A 74 -2.56 12.98 7.36
C ALA A 74 -3.98 13.29 7.84
N LYS A 75 -4.98 13.20 6.95
CA LYS A 75 -6.39 13.39 7.27
C LYS A 75 -6.90 12.46 8.38
N HIS A 76 -6.33 11.26 8.46
CA HIS A 76 -6.68 10.26 9.47
C HIS A 76 -5.75 10.27 10.69
N GLY A 77 -4.77 11.17 10.76
CA GLY A 77 -3.79 11.21 11.85
C GLY A 77 -2.90 9.97 11.91
N LEU A 78 -2.65 9.34 10.76
CA LEU A 78 -1.91 8.08 10.64
C LEU A 78 -0.45 8.33 10.20
N PRO A 79 0.48 7.43 10.55
CA PRO A 79 1.87 7.55 10.13
C PRO A 79 1.99 7.51 8.61
N SER A 80 2.69 8.50 8.05
CA SER A 80 2.89 8.62 6.61
C SER A 80 3.69 7.43 6.06
N PRO A 81 3.27 6.81 4.92
CA PRO A 81 3.99 5.70 4.32
C PRO A 81 5.23 6.19 3.57
N THR A 82 6.19 5.30 3.36
CA THR A 82 7.24 5.49 2.35
C THR A 82 6.75 4.91 1.04
N LEU A 83 6.64 5.73 -0.01
CA LEU A 83 6.19 5.28 -1.33
C LEU A 83 7.37 5.34 -2.30
N VAL A 84 7.58 4.25 -3.03
CA VAL A 84 8.72 4.09 -3.94
C VAL A 84 8.19 3.66 -5.31
N GLU A 85 8.54 4.41 -6.35
CA GLU A 85 8.28 3.95 -7.71
C GLU A 85 9.23 2.80 -8.06
N GLY A 86 8.68 1.65 -8.44
CA GLY A 86 9.46 0.46 -8.69
C GLY A 86 8.62 -0.68 -9.28
N ASP A 87 9.28 -1.59 -9.98
CA ASP A 87 8.64 -2.78 -10.53
C ASP A 87 8.92 -3.99 -9.65
N VAL A 88 7.85 -4.61 -9.14
CA VAL A 88 7.93 -5.82 -8.31
C VAL A 88 8.64 -6.98 -9.02
N LEU A 89 8.56 -7.05 -10.36
CA LEU A 89 9.25 -8.05 -11.17
C LEU A 89 10.75 -7.75 -11.33
N GLN A 90 11.19 -6.53 -11.03
CA GLN A 90 12.58 -6.07 -11.09
C GLN A 90 13.10 -5.72 -9.68
N SER A 91 12.76 -6.54 -8.68
CA SER A 91 13.04 -6.29 -7.26
C SER A 91 14.49 -5.91 -6.93
N HIS A 92 15.47 -6.43 -7.67
CA HIS A 92 16.89 -6.08 -7.51
C HIS A 92 17.20 -4.59 -7.75
N ARG A 93 16.32 -3.86 -8.46
CA ARG A 93 16.46 -2.42 -8.73
C ARG A 93 15.79 -1.54 -7.69
N THR A 94 14.97 -2.12 -6.82
CA THR A 94 14.19 -1.40 -5.81
C THR A 94 14.60 -1.89 -4.43
N PRO A 95 15.44 -1.14 -3.68
CA PRO A 95 15.97 -1.58 -2.39
C PRO A 95 14.91 -2.08 -1.40
N ALA A 96 13.73 -1.46 -1.39
CA ALA A 96 12.59 -1.88 -0.56
C ALA A 96 12.08 -3.31 -0.85
N LEU A 97 12.39 -3.89 -2.01
CA LEU A 97 11.96 -5.22 -2.41
C LEU A 97 13.05 -6.30 -2.30
N CYS A 98 14.31 -5.92 -2.03
CA CYS A 98 15.45 -6.86 -2.01
C CYS A 98 16.13 -6.96 -0.64
N GLN A 99 15.72 -6.16 0.35
CA GLN A 99 16.19 -6.28 1.73
C GLN A 99 15.56 -7.49 2.42
N GLN A 100 16.41 -8.40 2.90
CA GLN A 100 15.97 -9.53 3.70
C GLN A 100 15.53 -9.06 5.10
N GLU A 101 14.50 -9.71 5.65
CA GLU A 101 14.00 -9.50 7.01
C GLU A 101 13.61 -8.03 7.32
N ALA A 102 13.31 -7.24 6.29
CA ALA A 102 12.94 -5.83 6.44
C ALA A 102 11.49 -5.62 6.94
N PHE A 103 10.62 -6.61 6.70
CA PHE A 103 9.19 -6.50 6.97
C PHE A 103 8.66 -7.72 7.72
N ASP A 104 7.71 -7.49 8.63
CA ASP A 104 7.00 -8.54 9.36
C ASP A 104 5.84 -9.11 8.51
N VAL A 105 5.27 -8.27 7.64
CA VAL A 105 4.04 -8.57 6.89
C VAL A 105 4.12 -8.00 5.49
N ILE A 106 3.62 -8.76 4.51
CA ILE A 106 3.31 -8.29 3.16
C ILE A 106 1.80 -8.40 2.94
N ILE A 107 1.16 -7.31 2.53
CA ILE A 107 -0.23 -7.29 2.06
C ILE A 107 -0.26 -6.69 0.65
N CYS A 108 -1.02 -7.27 -0.26
CA CYS A 108 -0.97 -6.87 -1.68
C CYS A 108 -2.29 -7.18 -2.38
N ASP A 109 -2.68 -6.31 -3.30
CA ASP A 109 -3.74 -6.50 -4.29
C ASP A 109 -3.14 -6.33 -5.70
N PRO A 110 -2.51 -7.38 -6.27
CA PRO A 110 -1.79 -7.27 -7.53
C PRO A 110 -2.76 -7.08 -8.72
N PRO A 111 -2.28 -6.56 -9.87
CA PRO A 111 -3.12 -6.38 -11.04
C PRO A 111 -3.65 -7.72 -11.58
N TYR A 112 -4.95 -7.76 -11.89
CA TYR A 112 -5.64 -8.96 -12.40
C TYR A 112 -5.78 -9.02 -13.93
N ASN A 113 -5.11 -8.12 -14.66
CA ASN A 113 -5.29 -7.93 -16.11
C ASN A 113 -6.74 -7.59 -16.50
N ILE A 114 -7.48 -6.97 -15.58
CA ILE A 114 -8.86 -6.51 -15.74
C ILE A 114 -8.93 -5.12 -15.11
N GLY A 115 -9.34 -4.11 -15.88
CA GLY A 115 -9.60 -2.74 -15.38
C GLY A 115 -8.37 -1.86 -15.11
N ALA A 116 -7.21 -2.43 -14.78
CA ALA A 116 -5.96 -1.69 -14.65
C ALA A 116 -5.20 -1.65 -15.99
N PRO A 117 -4.61 -0.51 -16.38
CA PRO A 117 -3.78 -0.44 -17.59
C PRO A 117 -2.57 -1.37 -17.44
N VAL A 118 -2.32 -2.17 -18.47
CA VAL A 118 -1.07 -2.93 -18.57
C VAL A 118 0.02 -1.93 -18.92
N LEU A 119 0.95 -1.73 -17.98
CA LEU A 119 2.14 -0.94 -18.23
C LEU A 119 3.06 -1.78 -19.10
N VAL A 120 3.07 -1.47 -20.39
CA VAL A 120 4.07 -1.96 -21.35
C VAL A 120 5.28 -1.04 -21.28
N ASP A 121 6.48 -1.63 -21.30
CA ASP A 121 7.77 -0.93 -21.30
C ASP A 121 7.92 0.03 -22.49
#